data_AF-A0A3C1UB64-F1
#
_entry.id   AF-A0A3C1UB64-F1
#
_cell.length_a   1.000
_cell.length_b   1.000
_cell.length_c   1.000
_cell.angle_alpha   90.00
_cell.angle_beta   90.00
_cell.angle_gamma   90.00
#
_symmetry.space_group_name_H-M   'P 1'
#
loop_
_entity.id
_entity.type
_entity.pdbx_description
1 polymer ?
#
loop_
_entity_poly.entity_id
_entity_poly.type
_entity_poly.pdbx_seq_one_letter_code
_entity_poly.pdbx_strand_id
1 'polypeptide(L)'
;QNKNRVIYRRFPSVSKFVLVVGVCSLLFVPVFKTLTGLPPFMGIIISLGFIWLITEIIVRRYKIESGLGARVDQAAKGIDMSTILFFLGILMAVSVLSEAGILGNLAQTMDEGIHEPFAMTTLIGYLSAVIDNVPLVSACMKMFGEIPAELVATDPSYYAAFTQDGIFWLLLTFTAGVGGSMLIIGSAAGVVAMGIEKIPFFWYLKRFSLIAMSGYLAGIAVIWIESLIPGLI
;
A
#
# COMPACT_ATOMS: atom_id res chain seq x y z
N GLN A 1 15.61 -5.08 33.26
CA GLN A 1 15.56 -6.36 32.52
C GLN A 1 14.19 -6.52 31.88
N ASN A 2 14.14 -6.67 30.56
CA ASN A 2 12.92 -6.52 29.76
C ASN A 2 11.96 -7.72 29.94
N LYS A 3 10.85 -7.55 30.68
CA LYS A 3 9.84 -8.60 30.96
C LYS A 3 9.30 -9.27 29.68
N ASN A 4 9.32 -8.57 28.55
CA ASN A 4 8.90 -9.10 27.25
C ASN A 4 9.76 -10.29 26.78
N ARG A 5 11.04 -10.39 27.16
CA ARG A 5 11.90 -11.54 26.79
C ARG A 5 11.55 -12.85 27.50
N VAL A 6 10.80 -12.80 28.60
CA VAL A 6 10.49 -14.00 29.41
C VAL A 6 9.36 -14.83 28.78
N ILE A 7 8.43 -14.20 28.07
CA ILE A 7 7.29 -14.90 27.42
C ILE A 7 7.77 -15.73 26.22
N TYR A 8 8.62 -15.16 25.36
CA TYR A 8 9.15 -15.84 24.17
C TYR A 8 10.03 -17.05 24.51
N ARG A 9 10.77 -17.00 25.63
CA ARG A 9 11.60 -18.13 26.09
C ARG A 9 10.80 -19.26 26.74
N ARG A 10 9.57 -18.99 27.20
CA ARG A 10 8.76 -19.94 27.98
C ARG A 10 7.70 -20.66 27.14
N PHE A 11 7.21 -20.08 26.04
CA PHE A 11 6.19 -20.68 25.16
C PHE A 11 6.40 -20.40 23.65
N PRO A 12 7.44 -20.99 23.01
CA PRO A 12 7.74 -20.75 21.59
C PRO A 12 6.59 -21.18 20.64
N SER A 13 5.84 -22.22 20.99
CA SER A 13 4.70 -22.70 20.18
C SER A 13 3.54 -21.70 20.15
N VAL A 14 3.35 -20.93 21.22
CA VAL A 14 2.28 -19.91 21.31
C VAL A 14 2.61 -18.72 20.40
N SER A 15 3.87 -18.28 20.36
CA SER A 15 4.29 -17.21 19.47
C SER A 15 4.14 -17.59 17.99
N LYS A 16 4.52 -18.83 17.62
CA LYS A 16 4.30 -19.36 16.26
C LYS A 16 2.81 -19.42 15.92
N PHE A 17 1.98 -19.88 16.86
CA PHE A 17 0.54 -19.95 16.66
C PHE A 17 -0.09 -18.56 16.42
N VAL A 18 0.24 -17.58 17.27
CA VAL A 18 -0.27 -16.20 17.11
C VAL A 18 0.21 -15.59 15.80
N LEU A 19 1.46 -15.85 15.38
CA LEU A 19 1.97 -15.40 14.08
C LEU A 19 1.17 -16.01 12.91
N VAL A 20 0.94 -17.33 12.92
CA VAL A 20 0.16 -18.02 11.89
C VAL A 20 -1.26 -17.48 11.82
N VAL A 21 -1.93 -17.33 12.97
CA VAL A 21 -3.27 -16.74 13.05
C VAL A 21 -3.27 -15.31 12.51
N GLY A 22 -2.28 -14.49 12.86
CA GLY A 22 -2.14 -13.13 12.33
C GLY A 22 -1.99 -13.10 10.82
N VAL A 23 -1.16 -13.96 10.24
CA VAL A 23 -1.00 -14.08 8.78
C VAL A 23 -2.29 -14.56 8.12
N CYS A 24 -2.97 -15.56 8.67
CA CYS A 24 -4.27 -16.03 8.16
C CYS A 24 -5.34 -14.93 8.22
N SER A 25 -5.36 -14.15 9.29
CA SER A 25 -6.26 -13.01 9.46
C SER A 25 -5.98 -11.90 8.45
N LEU A 26 -4.72 -11.66 8.06
CA LEU A 26 -4.39 -10.74 6.96
C LEU A 26 -4.87 -11.27 5.61
N LEU A 27 -4.66 -12.56 5.33
CA LEU A 27 -5.11 -13.21 4.10
C LEU A 27 -6.64 -13.33 4.00
N PHE A 28 -7.35 -13.27 5.13
CA PHE A 28 -8.81 -13.23 5.17
C PHE A 28 -9.39 -11.93 4.59
N VAL A 29 -8.66 -10.81 4.63
CA VAL A 29 -9.17 -9.50 4.17
C VAL A 29 -9.60 -9.50 2.70
N PRO A 30 -8.79 -9.98 1.73
CA PRO A 30 -9.25 -10.14 0.35
C PRO A 30 -10.48 -11.04 0.22
N VAL A 31 -10.50 -12.18 0.92
CA VAL A 31 -11.60 -13.15 0.89
C VAL A 31 -12.90 -12.51 1.40
N PHE A 32 -12.82 -11.76 2.49
CA PHE A 32 -13.94 -10.99 3.05
C PHE A 32 -14.48 -9.99 2.04
N LYS A 33 -13.60 -9.21 1.38
CA LYS A 33 -13.99 -8.26 0.33
C LYS A 33 -14.74 -8.97 -0.80
N THR A 34 -14.20 -10.09 -1.31
CA THR A 34 -14.81 -10.83 -2.43
C THR A 34 -16.17 -11.43 -2.08
N LEU A 35 -16.37 -11.89 -0.83
CA LEU A 35 -17.62 -12.53 -0.41
C LEU A 35 -18.70 -11.52 0.01
N THR A 36 -18.31 -10.41 0.63
CA THR A 36 -19.27 -9.45 1.22
C THR A 36 -19.48 -8.19 0.40
N GLY A 37 -18.55 -7.86 -0.50
CA GLY A 37 -18.53 -6.58 -1.22
C GLY A 37 -18.17 -5.38 -0.34
N LEU A 38 -17.92 -5.57 0.96
CA LEU A 38 -17.62 -4.49 1.89
C LEU A 38 -16.16 -4.01 1.74
N PRO A 39 -15.87 -2.74 2.11
CA PRO A 39 -14.52 -2.19 2.04
C PRO A 39 -13.48 -3.02 2.84
N PRO A 40 -12.22 -3.12 2.35
CA PRO A 40 -11.16 -3.91 3.00
C PRO A 40 -10.91 -3.57 4.48
N PHE A 41 -11.03 -2.29 4.86
CA PHE A 41 -10.78 -1.86 6.24
C PHE A 41 -11.72 -2.53 7.24
N MET A 42 -12.96 -2.86 6.85
CA MET A 42 -13.89 -3.58 7.73
C MET A 42 -13.37 -4.99 8.00
N GLY A 43 -12.85 -5.68 6.98
CA GLY A 43 -12.19 -6.98 7.13
C GLY A 43 -10.96 -6.91 8.05
N ILE A 44 -10.17 -5.82 7.97
CA ILE A 44 -9.03 -5.58 8.87
C ILE A 44 -9.49 -5.43 10.32
N ILE A 45 -10.54 -4.64 10.58
CA ILE A 45 -11.08 -4.42 11.94
C ILE A 45 -11.59 -5.73 12.54
N ILE A 46 -12.35 -6.54 11.76
CA ILE A 46 -12.83 -7.86 12.19
C ILE A 46 -11.66 -8.78 12.52
N SER A 47 -10.65 -8.80 11.64
CA SER A 47 -9.43 -9.59 11.81
C SER A 47 -8.66 -9.22 13.08
N LEU A 48 -8.54 -7.91 13.37
CA LEU A 48 -7.93 -7.41 14.59
C LEU A 48 -8.69 -7.87 15.84
N GLY A 49 -10.02 -7.76 15.82
CA GLY A 49 -10.90 -8.23 16.90
C GLY A 49 -10.77 -9.73 17.15
N PHE A 50 -10.63 -10.52 16.07
CA PHE A 50 -10.45 -11.97 16.16
C PHE A 50 -9.08 -12.37 16.75
N ILE A 51 -7.99 -11.76 16.27
CA ILE A 51 -6.64 -11.97 16.85
C ILE A 51 -6.64 -11.59 18.33
N TRP A 52 -7.31 -10.49 18.68
CA TRP A 52 -7.41 -10.04 20.06
C TRP A 52 -8.13 -11.07 20.93
N LEU A 53 -9.30 -11.56 20.50
CA LEU A 53 -10.05 -12.59 21.22
C LEU A 53 -9.19 -13.84 21.48
N ILE A 54 -8.49 -14.34 20.47
CA ILE A 54 -7.60 -15.50 20.60
C ILE A 54 -6.46 -15.22 21.59
N THR A 55 -5.82 -14.05 21.48
CA THR A 55 -4.70 -13.68 22.34
C THR A 55 -5.14 -13.59 23.80
N GLU A 56 -6.33 -13.02 24.07
CA GLU A 56 -6.91 -12.94 25.41
C GLU A 56 -7.22 -14.34 25.98
N ILE A 57 -7.77 -15.25 25.17
CA ILE A 57 -8.02 -16.64 25.58
C ILE A 57 -6.72 -17.35 25.97
N ILE A 58 -5.66 -17.22 25.18
CA ILE A 58 -4.34 -17.82 25.44
C ILE A 58 -3.78 -17.30 26.77
N VAL A 59 -3.78 -15.97 26.95
CA VAL A 59 -3.23 -15.34 28.15
C VAL A 59 -3.97 -15.78 29.40
N ARG A 60 -5.31 -15.86 29.35
CA ARG A 60 -6.13 -16.38 30.46
C ARG A 60 -5.83 -17.85 30.76
N ARG A 61 -5.69 -18.69 29.72
CA ARG A 61 -5.45 -20.13 29.86
C ARG A 61 -4.08 -20.45 30.48
N TYR A 62 -3.03 -19.70 30.12
CA TYR A 62 -1.68 -19.91 30.62
C TYR A 62 -1.37 -19.12 31.91
N LYS A 63 -2.36 -18.41 32.49
CA LYS A 63 -2.21 -17.58 33.70
C LYS A 63 -0.94 -16.71 33.67
N ILE A 64 -0.61 -16.17 32.51
CA ILE A 64 0.59 -15.35 32.34
C ILE A 64 0.38 -14.11 33.21
N GLU A 65 1.12 -13.91 34.30
CA GLU A 65 0.95 -12.75 35.17
C GLU A 65 1.31 -11.45 34.44
N SER A 66 0.29 -10.71 34.04
CA SER A 66 0.41 -9.31 33.63
C SER A 66 -0.90 -8.64 34.01
N GLY A 67 -0.86 -7.57 34.81
CA GLY A 67 -2.08 -6.93 35.29
C GLY A 67 -2.98 -6.51 34.12
N LEU A 68 -4.29 -6.75 34.21
CA LEU A 68 -5.26 -6.47 33.15
C LEU A 68 -5.12 -5.05 32.56
N GLY A 69 -4.87 -4.05 33.41
CA GLY A 69 -4.69 -2.65 32.96
C GLY A 69 -3.45 -2.42 32.11
N ALA A 70 -2.34 -3.12 32.37
CA ALA A 70 -1.13 -3.02 31.57
C ALA A 70 -1.26 -3.70 30.19
N ARG A 71 -2.25 -4.59 30.01
CA ARG A 71 -2.47 -5.34 28.76
C ARG A 71 -3.29 -4.58 27.74
N VAL A 72 -4.36 -3.91 28.18
CA VAL A 72 -5.16 -3.02 27.32
C VAL A 72 -4.27 -1.90 26.82
N ASP A 73 -3.48 -1.29 27.71
CA ASP A 73 -2.50 -0.27 27.32
C ASP A 73 -1.35 -0.81 26.46
N GLN A 74 -0.82 -2.01 26.70
CA GLN A 74 0.28 -2.55 25.89
C GLN A 74 -0.16 -3.07 24.52
N ALA A 75 -1.35 -3.68 24.41
CA ALA A 75 -1.90 -4.16 23.15
C ALA A 75 -2.45 -3.00 22.31
N ALA A 76 -3.14 -2.02 22.93
CA ALA A 76 -3.56 -0.80 22.26
C ALA A 76 -2.35 0.05 21.81
N LYS A 77 -1.24 0.07 22.57
CA LYS A 77 0.03 0.67 22.12
C LYS A 77 0.66 -0.03 20.92
N GLY A 78 0.30 -1.29 20.65
CA GLY A 78 0.76 -2.03 19.47
C GLY A 78 -0.04 -1.70 18.21
N ILE A 79 -1.23 -1.11 18.37
CA ILE A 79 -2.08 -0.68 17.26
C ILE A 79 -1.78 0.80 17.00
N ASP A 80 -1.16 1.08 15.87
CA ASP A 80 -0.91 2.45 15.45
C ASP A 80 -2.21 3.08 14.92
N MET A 81 -3.11 3.46 15.83
CA MET A 81 -4.38 4.08 15.48
C MET A 81 -4.18 5.39 14.71
N SER A 82 -3.10 6.11 14.98
CA SER A 82 -2.76 7.32 14.23
C SER A 82 -2.56 6.99 12.75
N THR A 83 -1.79 5.94 12.45
CA THR A 83 -1.59 5.47 11.07
C THR A 83 -2.88 4.96 10.42
N ILE A 84 -3.72 4.21 11.15
CA ILE A 84 -5.02 3.74 10.62
C ILE A 84 -5.95 4.92 10.29
N LEU A 85 -6.11 5.87 11.21
CA LEU A 85 -6.95 7.05 11.01
C LEU A 85 -6.41 7.96 9.91
N PHE A 86 -5.09 8.06 9.77
CA PHE A 86 -4.43 8.76 8.67
C PHE A 86 -4.80 8.16 7.31
N PHE A 87 -4.61 6.84 7.13
CA PHE A 87 -4.97 6.17 5.88
C PHE A 87 -6.47 6.22 5.61
N LEU A 88 -7.32 6.02 6.64
CA LEU A 88 -8.77 6.17 6.51
C LEU A 88 -9.14 7.58 6.02
N GLY A 89 -8.56 8.62 6.62
CA GLY A 89 -8.77 10.01 6.22
C GLY A 89 -8.40 10.26 4.76
N ILE A 90 -7.25 9.75 4.32
CA ILE A 90 -6.82 9.92 2.94
C ILE A 90 -7.73 9.17 1.96
N LEU A 91 -8.09 7.91 2.24
CA LEU A 91 -8.98 7.14 1.37
C LEU A 91 -10.37 7.78 1.26
N MET A 92 -10.90 8.35 2.36
CA MET A 92 -12.14 9.12 2.32
C MET A 92 -12.00 10.40 1.50
N ALA A 93 -10.90 11.14 1.65
CA ALA A 93 -10.65 12.35 0.85
C ALA A 93 -10.59 12.01 -0.65
N VAL A 94 -9.81 10.99 -1.04
CA VAL A 94 -9.74 10.50 -2.43
C VAL A 94 -11.13 10.11 -2.95
N SER A 95 -11.94 9.46 -2.11
CA SER A 95 -13.31 9.11 -2.48
C SER A 95 -14.17 10.36 -2.74
N VAL A 96 -14.08 11.39 -1.89
CA VAL A 96 -14.77 12.68 -2.11
C VAL A 96 -14.29 13.36 -3.39
N LEU A 97 -12.99 13.36 -3.69
CA LEU A 97 -12.49 13.92 -4.95
C LEU A 97 -13.01 13.16 -6.18
N SER A 98 -13.20 11.84 -6.05
CA SER A 98 -13.81 11.01 -7.09
C SER A 98 -15.28 11.36 -7.29
N GLU A 99 -16.08 11.39 -6.22
CA GLU A 99 -17.51 11.70 -6.27
C GLU A 99 -17.79 13.14 -6.71
N ALA A 100 -16.86 14.07 -6.42
CA ALA A 100 -16.91 15.45 -6.91
C ALA A 100 -16.54 15.58 -8.41
N GLY A 101 -16.13 14.50 -9.08
CA GLY A 101 -15.72 14.50 -10.49
C GLY A 101 -14.33 15.07 -10.76
N ILE A 102 -13.58 15.48 -9.74
CA ILE A 102 -12.25 16.08 -9.89
C ILE A 102 -11.26 15.06 -10.46
N LEU A 103 -11.26 13.83 -9.94
CA LEU A 103 -10.38 12.78 -10.43
C LEU A 103 -10.73 12.37 -11.87
N GLY A 104 -12.02 12.34 -12.22
CA GLY A 104 -12.46 12.07 -13.60
C GLY A 104 -11.96 13.13 -14.58
N ASN A 105 -12.11 14.41 -14.24
CA ASN A 105 -11.61 15.52 -15.06
C ASN A 105 -10.07 15.48 -15.20
N LEU A 106 -9.37 15.10 -14.13
CA LEU A 106 -7.92 14.94 -14.17
C LEU A 106 -7.52 13.76 -15.08
N ALA A 107 -8.23 12.63 -15.00
CA ALA A 107 -8.01 11.48 -15.86
C ALA A 107 -8.19 11.85 -17.34
N GLN A 108 -9.25 12.58 -17.67
CA GLN A 108 -9.49 13.09 -19.02
C GLN A 108 -8.40 14.04 -19.49
N THR A 109 -7.99 15.00 -18.66
CA THR A 109 -6.90 15.94 -18.99
C THR A 109 -5.59 15.20 -19.27
N MET A 110 -5.29 14.17 -18.48
CA MET A 110 -4.11 13.33 -18.70
C MET A 110 -4.22 12.57 -20.02
N ASP A 111 -5.40 11.99 -20.31
CA ASP A 111 -5.67 11.25 -21.54
C ASP A 111 -5.53 12.12 -22.78
N GLU A 112 -6.11 13.33 -22.78
CA GLU A 112 -6.02 14.26 -23.91
C GLU A 112 -4.60 14.83 -24.11
N GLY A 113 -3.83 14.99 -23.02
CA GLY A 113 -2.51 15.63 -23.06
C GLY A 113 -1.33 14.67 -23.31
N ILE A 114 -1.40 13.46 -22.76
CA ILE A 114 -0.30 12.48 -22.80
C ILE A 114 -0.65 11.30 -23.72
N HIS A 115 -1.86 10.76 -23.58
CA HIS A 115 -2.39 9.62 -24.35
C HIS A 115 -1.41 8.43 -24.52
N GLU A 116 -0.63 8.12 -23.48
CA GLU A 116 0.40 7.07 -23.54
C GLU A 116 0.61 6.45 -22.14
N PRO A 117 0.33 5.15 -21.93
CA PRO A 117 0.34 4.53 -20.61
C PRO A 117 1.71 4.56 -19.91
N PHE A 118 2.82 4.43 -20.64
CA PHE A 118 4.16 4.48 -20.05
C PHE A 118 4.47 5.87 -19.51
N ALA A 119 4.20 6.92 -20.27
CA ALA A 119 4.42 8.31 -19.87
C ALA A 119 3.52 8.69 -18.68
N MET A 120 2.25 8.28 -18.70
CA MET A 120 1.32 8.52 -17.58
C MET A 120 1.80 7.88 -16.28
N THR A 121 2.06 6.57 -16.31
CA THR A 121 2.51 5.82 -15.13
C THR A 121 3.88 6.28 -14.64
N THR A 122 4.76 6.70 -15.56
CA THR A 122 6.06 7.30 -15.23
C THR A 122 5.88 8.63 -14.51
N LEU A 123 4.99 9.50 -14.98
CA LEU A 123 4.68 10.78 -14.34
C LEU A 123 4.03 10.56 -12.96
N ILE A 124 3.09 9.63 -12.87
CA ILE A 124 2.46 9.24 -11.59
C ILE A 124 3.53 8.73 -10.62
N GLY A 125 4.46 7.88 -11.05
CA GLY A 125 5.54 7.41 -10.17
C GLY A 125 6.48 8.53 -9.69
N TYR A 126 6.71 9.57 -10.50
CA TYR A 126 7.39 10.79 -10.01
C TYR A 126 6.59 11.52 -8.93
N LEU A 127 5.27 11.65 -9.09
CA LEU A 127 4.40 12.20 -8.06
C LEU A 127 4.42 11.35 -6.79
N SER A 128 4.61 10.02 -6.91
CA SER A 128 4.77 9.13 -5.78
C SER A 128 6.00 9.41 -4.93
N ALA A 129 7.01 10.12 -5.44
CA ALA A 129 8.15 10.54 -4.64
C ALA A 129 7.77 11.57 -3.57
N VAL A 130 6.65 12.26 -3.74
CA VAL A 130 6.14 13.28 -2.82
C VAL A 130 4.88 12.80 -2.10
N ILE A 131 4.01 12.09 -2.82
CA ILE A 131 2.75 11.54 -2.32
C ILE A 131 2.97 10.06 -2.01
N ASP A 132 2.57 9.61 -0.82
CA ASP A 132 2.69 8.19 -0.47
C ASP A 132 1.98 7.29 -1.50
N ASN A 133 2.52 6.09 -1.69
CA ASN A 133 2.07 5.17 -2.73
C ASN A 133 0.62 4.71 -2.53
N VAL A 134 0.18 4.51 -1.28
CA VAL A 134 -1.19 4.04 -0.97
C VAL A 134 -2.26 5.04 -1.44
N PRO A 135 -2.21 6.33 -1.04
CA PRO A 135 -3.10 7.36 -1.58
C PRO A 135 -3.10 7.48 -3.10
N LEU A 136 -1.90 7.47 -3.70
CA LEU A 136 -1.73 7.71 -5.12
C LEU A 136 -2.34 6.59 -5.95
N VAL A 137 -2.03 5.33 -5.62
CA VAL A 137 -2.62 4.16 -6.29
C VAL A 137 -4.13 4.15 -6.09
N SER A 138 -4.63 4.49 -4.89
CA SER A 138 -6.08 4.62 -4.67
C SER A 138 -6.73 5.66 -5.57
N ALA A 139 -6.07 6.79 -5.83
CA ALA A 139 -6.57 7.80 -6.76
C ALA A 139 -6.56 7.29 -8.20
N CYS A 140 -5.47 6.65 -8.64
CA CYS A 140 -5.38 6.06 -9.97
C CYS A 140 -6.44 4.98 -10.23
N MET A 141 -6.77 4.17 -9.22
CA MET A 141 -7.88 3.21 -9.31
C MET A 141 -9.23 3.91 -9.55
N LYS A 142 -9.45 5.10 -8.99
CA LYS A 142 -10.67 5.89 -9.23
C LYS A 142 -10.65 6.63 -10.57
N MET A 143 -9.46 6.95 -11.08
CA MET A 143 -9.27 7.63 -12.37
C MET A 143 -9.38 6.67 -13.57
N PHE A 144 -8.82 5.48 -13.45
CA PHE A 144 -8.60 4.57 -14.58
C PHE A 144 -9.13 3.14 -14.35
N GLY A 145 -9.72 2.84 -13.19
CA GLY A 145 -10.17 1.49 -12.84
C GLY A 145 -11.45 1.04 -13.54
N GLU A 146 -12.30 1.98 -13.95
CA GLU A 146 -13.56 1.71 -14.65
C GLU A 146 -13.64 2.62 -15.87
N ILE A 147 -13.14 2.15 -17.01
CA ILE A 147 -13.18 2.89 -18.28
C ILE A 147 -14.49 2.56 -19.01
N PRO A 148 -15.30 3.57 -19.40
CA PRO A 148 -16.55 3.36 -20.12
C PRO A 148 -16.33 2.64 -21.46
N ALA A 149 -17.25 1.73 -21.81
CA ALA A 149 -17.16 0.93 -23.03
C ALA A 149 -17.13 1.79 -24.30
N GLU A 150 -17.75 2.97 -24.26
CA GLU A 150 -17.74 3.95 -25.36
C GLU A 150 -16.33 4.49 -25.63
N LEU A 151 -15.53 4.71 -24.60
CA LEU A 151 -14.12 5.13 -24.73
C LEU A 151 -13.28 3.96 -25.24
N VAL A 152 -13.48 2.75 -24.73
CA VAL A 152 -12.74 1.56 -25.22
C VAL A 152 -12.94 1.36 -26.73
N ALA A 153 -14.11 1.69 -27.27
CA ALA A 153 -14.39 1.58 -28.69
C ALA A 153 -13.65 2.61 -29.57
N THR A 154 -13.16 3.72 -29.02
CA THR A 154 -12.43 4.74 -29.79
C THR A 154 -10.99 4.34 -30.06
N ASP A 155 -10.31 3.75 -29.08
CA ASP A 155 -8.96 3.18 -29.21
C ASP A 155 -8.79 1.89 -28.40
N PRO A 156 -9.21 0.74 -28.97
CA PRO A 156 -9.12 -0.54 -28.29
C PRO A 156 -7.68 -0.95 -27.91
N SER A 157 -6.68 -0.54 -28.71
CA SER A 157 -5.27 -0.83 -28.45
C SER A 157 -4.73 -0.09 -27.24
N TYR A 158 -5.06 1.19 -27.11
CA TYR A 158 -4.68 2.01 -25.97
C TYR A 158 -5.38 1.54 -24.69
N TYR A 159 -6.70 1.36 -24.73
CA TYR A 159 -7.47 0.98 -23.54
C TYR A 159 -7.23 -0.48 -23.11
N ALA A 160 -6.68 -1.34 -23.97
CA ALA A 160 -6.20 -2.66 -23.57
C ALA A 160 -5.16 -2.57 -22.44
N ALA A 161 -4.33 -1.51 -22.42
CA ALA A 161 -3.33 -1.30 -21.38
C ALA A 161 -3.95 -1.16 -19.97
N PHE A 162 -5.20 -0.71 -19.86
CA PHE A 162 -5.90 -0.45 -18.61
C PHE A 162 -6.85 -1.58 -18.20
N THR A 163 -6.96 -2.63 -19.01
CA THR A 163 -7.74 -3.83 -18.65
C THR A 163 -7.10 -4.57 -17.48
N GLN A 164 -7.83 -5.53 -16.90
CA GLN A 164 -7.27 -6.40 -15.88
C GLN A 164 -5.99 -7.07 -16.40
N ASP A 165 -4.91 -7.02 -15.62
CA ASP A 165 -3.56 -7.49 -15.98
C ASP A 165 -2.87 -6.72 -17.12
N GLY A 166 -3.45 -5.61 -17.58
CA GLY A 166 -2.85 -4.74 -18.59
C GLY A 166 -1.57 -4.03 -18.10
N ILE A 167 -0.74 -3.62 -19.07
CA ILE A 167 0.58 -3.02 -18.82
C ILE A 167 0.52 -1.76 -17.93
N PHE A 168 -0.58 -1.01 -17.96
CA PHE A 168 -0.77 0.15 -17.09
C PHE A 168 -0.68 -0.23 -15.61
N TRP A 169 -1.36 -1.32 -15.20
CA TRP A 169 -1.39 -1.73 -13.79
C TRP A 169 -0.07 -2.34 -13.34
N LEU A 170 0.59 -3.13 -14.21
CA LEU A 170 1.92 -3.66 -13.95
C LEU A 170 2.91 -2.51 -13.75
N LEU A 171 2.93 -1.56 -14.69
CA LEU A 171 3.83 -0.43 -14.65
C LEU A 171 3.51 0.52 -13.51
N LEU A 172 2.24 0.83 -13.23
CA LEU A 172 1.82 1.62 -12.08
C LEU A 172 2.28 0.99 -10.75
N THR A 173 2.15 -0.33 -10.63
CA THR A 173 2.59 -1.05 -9.42
C THR A 173 4.09 -0.88 -9.20
N PHE A 174 4.87 -1.00 -10.27
CA PHE A 174 6.31 -0.75 -10.23
C PHE A 174 6.63 0.73 -9.96
N THR A 175 6.05 1.66 -10.73
CA THR A 175 6.41 3.08 -10.69
C THR A 175 5.94 3.77 -9.42
N ALA A 176 4.73 3.47 -8.92
CA ALA A 176 4.29 3.98 -7.62
C ALA A 176 5.05 3.31 -6.46
N GLY A 177 5.40 2.02 -6.59
CA GLY A 177 6.16 1.31 -5.56
C GLY A 177 7.60 1.81 -5.41
N VAL A 178 8.32 1.96 -6.52
CA VAL A 178 9.72 2.39 -6.55
C VAL A 178 9.85 3.91 -6.49
N GLY A 179 8.90 4.64 -7.10
CA GLY A 179 8.95 6.09 -7.22
C GLY A 179 9.00 6.81 -5.88
N GLY A 180 8.31 6.28 -4.86
CA GLY A 180 8.38 6.75 -3.47
C GLY A 180 9.76 6.73 -2.82
N SER A 181 10.72 5.99 -3.40
CA SER A 181 12.11 5.96 -2.94
C SER A 181 12.99 7.04 -3.57
N MET A 182 12.52 7.76 -4.60
CA MET A 182 13.31 8.83 -5.21
C MET A 182 13.55 9.99 -4.24
N LEU A 183 12.63 10.25 -3.31
CA LEU A 183 12.84 11.15 -2.19
C LEU A 183 12.63 10.39 -0.88
N ILE A 184 13.44 10.68 0.13
CA ILE A 184 13.36 10.01 1.45
C ILE A 184 11.99 10.20 2.16
N ILE A 185 11.20 11.19 1.74
CA ILE A 185 9.86 11.44 2.31
C ILE A 185 8.73 10.72 1.55
N GLY A 186 9.01 10.18 0.36
CA GLY A 186 8.00 9.58 -0.52
C GLY A 186 7.53 8.20 -0.10
N SER A 187 8.10 7.64 0.98
CA SER A 187 7.69 6.35 1.52
C SER A 187 7.77 6.31 3.04
N ALA A 188 6.88 5.53 3.66
CA ALA A 188 6.92 5.29 5.11
C ALA A 188 8.28 4.76 5.58
N ALA A 189 8.90 3.86 4.80
CA ALA A 189 10.24 3.33 5.10
C ALA A 189 11.30 4.44 5.11
N GLY A 190 11.24 5.37 4.16
CA GLY A 190 12.16 6.52 4.11
C GLY A 190 11.98 7.47 5.30
N VAL A 191 10.75 7.80 5.66
CA VAL A 191 10.44 8.65 6.83
C VAL A 191 10.91 7.99 8.14
N VAL A 192 10.70 6.68 8.28
CA VAL A 192 11.20 5.92 9.43
C VAL A 192 12.73 5.92 9.47
N ALA A 193 13.40 5.68 8.34
CA ALA A 193 14.86 5.73 8.25
C ALA A 193 15.41 7.13 8.60
N MET A 194 14.76 8.19 8.12
CA MET A 194 15.08 9.57 8.49
C MET A 194 14.97 9.78 10.01
N GLY A 195 13.94 9.22 10.66
CA GLY A 195 13.75 9.34 12.10
C GLY A 195 14.79 8.59 12.93
N ILE A 196 15.12 7.35 12.55
CA ILE A 196 16.04 6.48 13.30
C ILE A 196 17.50 6.89 13.08
N GLU A 197 17.91 7.05 11.82
CA GLU A 197 19.29 7.33 11.44
C GLU A 197 19.60 8.84 11.36
N LYS A 198 18.59 9.70 11.60
CA LYS A 198 18.69 11.17 11.51
C LYS A 198 19.25 11.65 10.16
N ILE A 199 18.88 10.97 9.07
CA ILE A 199 19.37 11.29 7.72
C ILE A 199 18.75 12.63 7.27
N PRO A 200 19.56 13.65 6.94
CA PRO A 200 19.01 14.91 6.45
C PRO A 200 18.44 14.75 5.02
N PHE A 201 17.28 15.35 4.77
CA PHE A 201 16.62 15.33 3.44
C PHE A 201 17.58 15.68 2.30
N PHE A 202 18.29 16.81 2.40
CA PHE A 202 19.21 17.27 1.35
C PHE A 202 20.42 16.35 1.16
N TRP A 203 20.82 15.61 2.20
CA TRP A 203 21.90 14.64 2.06
C TRP A 203 21.44 13.44 1.25
N TYR A 204 20.24 12.92 1.53
CA TYR A 204 19.63 11.85 0.74
C TYR A 204 19.41 12.30 -0.71
N LEU A 205 18.88 13.51 -0.89
CA LEU A 205 18.62 14.10 -2.21
C LEU A 205 19.87 14.11 -3.09
N LYS A 206 21.02 14.51 -2.52
CA LYS A 206 22.27 14.61 -3.27
C LYS A 206 22.95 13.26 -3.54
N ARG A 207 22.76 12.27 -2.66
CA ARG A 207 23.52 11.01 -2.71
C ARG A 207 22.74 9.82 -3.26
N PHE A 208 21.46 9.72 -2.92
CA PHE A 208 20.65 8.54 -3.20
C PHE A 208 19.56 8.80 -4.23
N SER A 209 18.97 10.00 -4.28
CA SER A 209 17.87 10.26 -5.22
C SER A 209 18.22 9.99 -6.68
N LEU A 210 19.44 10.33 -7.12
CA LEU A 210 19.88 10.02 -8.48
C LEU A 210 20.06 8.52 -8.74
N ILE A 211 20.50 7.77 -7.73
CA ILE A 211 20.66 6.32 -7.81
C ILE A 211 19.28 5.63 -7.81
N ALA A 212 18.36 6.12 -6.96
CA ALA A 212 16.98 5.66 -6.93
C ALA A 212 16.28 5.96 -8.27
N MET A 213 16.49 7.15 -8.82
CA MET A 213 15.95 7.56 -10.12
C MET A 213 16.53 6.73 -11.27
N SER A 214 17.83 6.39 -11.25
CA SER A 214 18.40 5.52 -12.27
C SER A 214 17.84 4.10 -12.20
N GLY A 215 17.65 3.55 -11.00
CA GLY A 215 16.98 2.26 -10.80
C GLY A 215 15.51 2.29 -11.25
N TYR A 216 14.80 3.38 -10.99
CA TYR A 216 13.44 3.62 -11.44
C TYR A 216 13.34 3.60 -12.98
N LEU A 217 14.18 4.38 -13.66
CA LEU A 217 14.22 4.42 -15.13
C LEU A 217 14.68 3.08 -15.74
N ALA A 218 15.64 2.41 -15.11
CA ALA A 218 16.10 1.10 -15.55
C ALA A 218 14.98 0.05 -15.48
N GLY A 219 14.18 0.03 -14.42
CA GLY A 219 13.06 -0.89 -14.31
C GLY A 219 11.94 -0.59 -15.30
N ILE A 220 11.62 0.69 -15.55
CA ILE A 220 10.71 1.09 -16.63
C ILE A 220 11.23 0.58 -17.98
N ALA A 221 12.53 0.76 -18.27
CA ALA A 221 13.13 0.30 -19.50
C ALA A 221 13.09 -1.23 -19.65
N VAL A 222 13.29 -1.98 -18.57
CA VAL A 222 13.14 -3.44 -18.58
C VAL A 222 11.70 -3.84 -18.91
N ILE A 223 10.71 -3.29 -18.19
CA ILE A 223 9.29 -3.57 -18.45
C ILE A 223 8.92 -3.18 -19.89
N TRP A 224 9.45 -2.07 -20.39
CA TRP A 224 9.26 -1.66 -21.78
C TRP A 224 9.84 -2.68 -22.76
N ILE A 225 11.07 -3.16 -22.55
CA ILE A 225 11.66 -4.21 -23.39
C ILE A 225 10.85 -5.51 -23.31
N GLU A 226 10.40 -5.89 -22.12
CA GLU A 226 9.58 -7.09 -21.93
C GLU A 226 8.25 -6.99 -22.69
N SER A 227 7.63 -5.80 -22.72
CA SER A 227 6.38 -5.56 -23.46
C SER A 227 6.52 -5.64 -24.99
N LEU A 228 7.76 -5.55 -25.51
CA LEU A 228 8.03 -5.74 -26.94
C LEU A 228 8.13 -7.22 -27.33
N ILE A 229 8.28 -8.14 -26.36
CA ILE A 229 8.43 -9.56 -26.59
C ILE A 229 7.05 -10.23 -26.45
N PRO A 230 6.45 -10.73 -27.55
CA PRO A 230 5.10 -11.30 -27.49
C PRO A 230 5.03 -12.50 -26.54
N GLY A 231 4.10 -12.46 -25.59
CA GLY A 231 3.82 -13.57 -24.66
C GLY A 231 4.68 -13.60 -23.40
N LEU A 232 5.50 -12.57 -23.15
CA LEU A 232 6.28 -12.45 -21.92
C LEU A 232 5.48 -11.74 -20.80
N ILE A 233 4.86 -10.60 -21.13
CA ILE A 233 3.96 -9.81 -20.27
C ILE A 233 2.86 -9.17 -21.11
#